data_AF-A0A4Z1SR58-F1
#
_entry.id   AF-A0A4Z1SR58-F1
#
_cell.length_a   1.000
_cell.length_b   1.000
_cell.length_c   1.000
_cell.angle_alpha   90.00
_cell.angle_beta   90.00
_cell.angle_gamma   90.00
#
_symmetry.space_group_name_H-M   'P 1'
#
loop_
_entity.id
_entity.type
_entity.pdbx_description
1 polymer ?
#
loop_
_entity_poly.entity_id
_entity_poly.type
_entity_poly.pdbx_seq_one_letter_code
_entity_poly.pdbx_strand_id
1 'polypeptide(L)'
;MHAASRGQTEVVRLLRPLEARLQDGRGWTALMHAVGGGHEECVGLLLLERDLRDGEGRTAEDVANGLPDGKKKITPLLRKKVQLPDLPEELSSFQPTWRLGRGAFGTVFSAWSEDHGNCALKVVEYEEMERTIVDSLRREMGTIPSLEHPHVLRYHRVHDDPDNGTAYLVMEWCSGTLLDEVRGRGERGEPFRDDEVWRCLREMASGLAYLHEKRYVHRDLKPGNVLLSSDGRCVLGDFGLARALGDSSRTKTTAGTLLYMAPEIHREERYDKSVDVWAMGVMGYELCTHALPFRNVVAIIEETPAPSLEGRPSELADLISRMLSKDPKDRPTAREVLEKAS
;
A
#
# COMPACT_ATOMS: atom_id res chain seq x y z
N MET A 1 3.04 -4.34 22.66
CA MET A 1 3.85 -3.43 23.55
C MET A 1 5.38 -3.58 23.43
N HIS A 2 5.94 -4.79 23.46
CA HIS A 2 7.40 -4.98 23.38
C HIS A 2 8.03 -4.38 22.10
N ALA A 3 7.38 -4.57 20.96
CA ALA A 3 7.78 -3.94 19.69
C ALA A 3 7.89 -2.42 19.78
N ALA A 4 6.86 -1.78 20.38
CA ALA A 4 6.80 -0.34 20.58
C ALA A 4 7.96 0.17 21.47
N SER A 5 8.32 -0.56 22.55
CA SER A 5 9.46 -0.21 23.41
C SER A 5 10.82 -0.24 22.70
N ARG A 6 10.92 -1.02 21.61
CA ARG A 6 12.15 -1.22 20.82
C ARG A 6 12.16 -0.45 19.50
N GLY A 7 11.12 0.33 19.19
CA GLY A 7 11.02 1.09 17.95
C GLY A 7 10.82 0.21 16.72
N GLN A 8 10.28 -1.00 16.88
CA GLN A 8 10.00 -1.92 15.77
C GLN A 8 8.70 -1.52 15.07
N THR A 9 8.72 -0.44 14.28
CA THR A 9 7.54 0.13 13.62
C THR A 9 6.73 -0.90 12.85
N GLU A 10 7.36 -1.75 12.04
CA GLU A 10 6.66 -2.77 11.24
C GLU A 10 5.88 -3.76 12.11
N VAL A 11 6.47 -4.22 13.21
CA VAL A 11 5.80 -5.10 14.16
C VAL A 11 4.66 -4.35 14.88
N VAL A 12 4.84 -3.05 15.16
CA VAL A 12 3.76 -2.22 15.70
C VAL A 12 2.62 -2.10 14.69
N ARG A 13 2.87 -1.85 13.41
CA ARG A 13 1.83 -1.79 12.35
C ARG A 13 1.06 -3.11 12.24
N LEU A 14 1.76 -4.23 12.36
CA LEU A 14 1.18 -5.58 12.31
C LEU A 14 0.32 -5.90 13.53
N LEU A 15 0.78 -5.54 14.73
CA LEU A 15 0.10 -5.85 15.98
C LEU A 15 -1.01 -4.85 16.31
N ARG A 16 -0.98 -3.64 15.75
CA ARG A 16 -1.97 -2.59 16.05
C ARG A 16 -3.42 -3.05 15.87
N PRO A 17 -3.83 -3.80 14.82
CA PRO A 17 -5.17 -4.39 14.72
C PRO A 17 -5.58 -5.34 15.85
N LEU A 18 -4.62 -5.98 16.49
CA LEU A 18 -4.86 -7.02 17.49
C LEU A 18 -4.68 -6.53 18.94
N GLU A 19 -3.75 -5.60 19.15
CA GLU A 19 -3.30 -5.17 20.48
C GLU A 19 -3.63 -3.71 20.80
N ALA A 20 -4.27 -2.97 19.89
CA ALA A 20 -4.61 -1.56 20.14
C ALA A 20 -5.41 -1.39 21.44
N ARG A 21 -5.05 -0.37 22.23
CA ARG A 21 -5.70 -0.02 23.50
C ARG A 21 -5.54 -1.04 24.63
N LEU A 22 -4.76 -2.12 24.45
CA LEU A 22 -4.42 -3.01 25.55
C LEU A 22 -3.50 -2.32 26.56
N GLN A 23 -3.56 -2.78 27.82
CA GLN A 23 -2.72 -2.31 28.91
C GLN A 23 -2.00 -3.49 29.58
N ASP A 24 -0.73 -3.31 29.95
CA ASP A 24 0.01 -4.30 30.74
C ASP A 24 -0.44 -4.30 32.21
N GLY A 25 0.20 -5.13 33.05
CA GLY A 25 -0.13 -5.22 34.48
C GLY A 25 0.11 -3.93 35.29
N ARG A 26 0.76 -2.90 34.71
CA ARG A 26 0.93 -1.56 35.29
C ARG A 26 -0.02 -0.54 34.69
N GLY A 27 -0.93 -0.95 33.81
CA GLY A 27 -1.76 -0.04 33.04
C GLY A 27 -1.05 0.59 31.84
N TRP A 28 0.18 0.18 31.50
CA TRP A 28 0.91 0.83 30.42
C TRP A 28 0.44 0.35 29.06
N THR A 29 0.22 1.30 28.16
CA THR A 29 -0.14 1.05 26.76
C THR A 29 1.10 0.94 25.87
N ALA A 30 0.94 0.47 24.64
CA ALA A 30 2.04 0.43 23.68
C ALA A 30 2.59 1.84 23.39
N LEU A 31 1.72 2.86 23.36
CA LEU A 31 2.10 4.27 23.22
C LEU A 31 3.04 4.72 24.35
N MET A 32 2.72 4.41 25.62
CA MET A 32 3.57 4.80 26.76
C MET A 32 4.97 4.17 26.65
N HIS A 33 5.05 2.93 26.18
CA HIS A 33 6.32 2.25 25.89
C HIS A 33 7.10 2.91 24.74
N ALA A 34 6.43 3.30 23.65
CA ALA A 34 7.06 4.01 22.54
C ALA A 34 7.59 5.40 22.96
N VAL A 35 6.81 6.12 23.76
CA VAL A 35 7.16 7.42 24.35
C VAL A 35 8.40 7.27 25.24
N GLY A 36 8.39 6.31 26.19
CA GLY A 36 9.54 6.04 27.04
C GLY A 36 10.81 5.69 26.25
N GLY A 37 10.63 5.07 25.08
CA GLY A 37 11.71 4.67 24.17
C GLY A 37 12.35 5.81 23.37
N GLY A 38 11.60 6.84 22.98
CA GLY A 38 12.08 7.82 21.99
C GLY A 38 11.56 7.61 20.57
N HIS A 39 10.60 6.70 20.34
CA HIS A 39 10.32 6.14 19.01
C HIS A 39 9.19 6.89 18.30
N GLU A 40 9.53 7.97 17.61
CA GLU A 40 8.58 8.93 17.00
C GLU A 40 7.52 8.28 16.10
N GLU A 41 7.91 7.35 15.22
CA GLU A 41 6.97 6.71 14.28
C GLU A 41 6.01 5.77 15.00
N CYS A 42 6.50 5.00 15.98
CA CYS A 42 5.67 4.18 16.84
C CYS A 42 4.68 5.04 17.64
N VAL A 43 5.13 6.19 18.17
CA VAL A 43 4.26 7.16 18.86
C VAL A 43 3.13 7.61 17.94
N GLY A 44 3.44 7.99 16.69
CA GLY A 44 2.45 8.39 15.70
C GLY A 44 1.38 7.31 15.45
N LEU A 45 1.80 6.07 15.20
CA LEU A 45 0.89 4.95 14.96
C LEU A 45 -0.01 4.60 16.15
N LEU A 46 0.40 4.96 17.37
CA LEU A 46 -0.27 4.57 18.61
C LEU A 46 -1.03 5.74 19.26
N LEU A 47 -1.18 6.88 18.58
CA LEU A 47 -1.88 8.06 19.11
C LEU A 47 -3.34 7.80 19.52
N LEU A 48 -3.97 6.72 19.03
CA LEU A 48 -5.28 6.27 19.49
C LEU A 48 -5.33 5.95 21.00
N GLU A 49 -4.17 5.71 21.63
CA GLU A 49 -4.04 5.38 23.05
C GLU A 49 -3.73 6.61 23.93
N ARG A 50 -3.68 7.82 23.34
CA ARG A 50 -3.23 9.04 24.04
C ARG A 50 -4.04 9.37 25.28
N ASP A 51 -5.34 9.08 25.25
CA ASP A 51 -6.27 9.43 26.32
C ASP A 51 -6.38 8.32 27.40
N LEU A 52 -5.69 7.18 27.21
CA LEU A 52 -5.64 6.10 28.20
C LEU A 52 -4.68 6.46 29.34
N ARG A 53 -5.01 5.98 30.54
CA ARG A 53 -4.27 6.25 31.78
C ARG A 53 -3.68 4.98 32.35
N ASP A 54 -2.46 5.05 32.84
CA ASP A 54 -1.81 3.95 33.55
C ASP A 54 -2.40 3.73 34.96
N GLY A 55 -1.87 2.76 35.69
CA GLY A 55 -2.31 2.47 37.07
C GLY A 55 -2.06 3.60 38.07
N GLU A 56 -1.24 4.60 37.72
CA GLU A 56 -0.99 5.82 38.51
C GLU A 56 -1.85 7.01 38.01
N GLY A 57 -2.72 6.79 37.02
CA GLY A 57 -3.57 7.82 36.44
C GLY A 57 -2.88 8.72 35.40
N ARG A 58 -1.64 8.41 35.00
CA ARG A 58 -0.83 9.19 34.06
C ARG A 58 -1.16 8.84 32.61
N THR A 59 -1.21 9.84 31.76
CA THR A 59 -1.31 9.69 30.30
C THR A 59 0.06 9.49 29.65
N ALA A 60 0.08 9.16 28.35
CA ALA A 60 1.32 9.13 27.58
C ALA A 60 2.05 10.50 27.56
N GLU A 61 1.32 11.61 27.66
CA GLU A 61 1.91 12.95 27.77
C GLU A 61 2.59 13.15 29.13
N ASP A 62 1.95 12.71 30.22
CA ASP A 62 2.55 12.77 31.56
C ASP A 62 3.85 11.95 31.62
N VAL A 63 3.85 10.77 30.98
CA VAL A 63 5.07 9.96 30.81
C VAL A 63 6.14 10.73 30.04
N ALA A 64 5.79 11.39 28.92
CA ALA A 64 6.75 12.16 28.13
C ALA A 64 7.35 13.34 28.90
N ASN A 65 6.54 14.03 29.72
CA ASN A 65 7.00 15.17 30.53
C ASN A 65 8.01 14.78 31.61
N GLY A 66 7.98 13.52 32.07
CA GLY A 66 8.94 12.96 33.03
C GLY A 66 10.26 12.49 32.40
N LEU A 67 10.42 12.53 31.07
CA LEU A 67 11.62 12.01 30.41
C LEU A 67 12.80 13.00 30.45
N PRO A 68 14.05 12.48 30.44
CA PRO A 68 15.26 13.31 30.31
C PRO A 68 15.24 14.14 29.02
N ASP A 69 15.95 15.29 29.02
CA ASP A 69 15.91 16.28 27.93
C ASP A 69 16.11 15.73 26.52
N GLY A 70 16.92 14.68 26.35
CA GLY A 70 17.18 14.03 25.06
C GLY A 70 15.95 13.36 24.41
N LYS A 71 14.88 13.10 25.17
CA LYS A 71 13.64 12.45 24.69
C LYS A 71 12.44 13.41 24.62
N LYS A 72 12.61 14.69 24.97
CA LYS A 72 11.55 15.73 24.89
C LYS A 72 11.06 16.03 23.47
N LYS A 73 11.73 15.52 22.43
CA LYS A 73 11.28 15.61 21.02
C LYS A 73 9.95 14.91 20.76
N ILE A 74 9.54 13.96 21.62
CA ILE A 74 8.25 13.28 21.53
C ILE A 74 7.08 14.14 22.03
N THR A 75 7.30 15.00 23.02
CA THR A 75 6.21 15.80 23.61
C THR A 75 5.48 16.64 22.55
N PRO A 76 6.18 17.29 21.58
CA PRO A 76 5.54 17.91 20.44
C PRO A 76 4.74 16.96 19.53
N LEU A 77 5.02 15.66 19.47
CA LEU A 77 4.24 14.69 18.66
C LEU A 77 2.94 14.29 19.36
N LEU A 78 2.96 14.18 20.69
CA LEU A 78 1.76 13.94 21.51
C LEU A 78 0.84 15.17 21.53
N ARG A 79 1.46 16.36 21.56
CA ARG A 79 0.79 17.67 21.53
C ARG A 79 0.49 18.19 20.14
N LYS A 80 1.21 17.73 19.10
CA LYS A 80 0.95 18.16 17.72
C LYS A 80 -0.48 17.79 17.44
N LYS A 81 -1.28 18.79 17.10
CA LYS A 81 -2.29 18.57 16.09
C LYS A 81 -1.52 18.14 14.85
N VAL A 82 -1.28 16.84 14.70
CA VAL A 82 -1.09 16.27 13.37
C VAL A 82 -2.20 16.89 12.54
N GLN A 83 -1.88 17.52 11.40
CA GLN A 83 -2.93 17.97 10.48
C GLN A 83 -3.62 16.72 9.97
N LEU A 84 -4.59 16.29 10.77
CA LEU A 84 -5.54 15.25 10.45
C LEU A 84 -6.66 15.94 9.69
N PRO A 85 -7.24 15.27 8.69
CA PRO A 85 -8.38 15.82 7.98
C PRO A 85 -9.56 15.96 8.94
N ASP A 86 -10.25 17.10 8.86
CA ASP A 86 -11.59 17.19 9.42
C ASP A 86 -12.51 16.35 8.52
N LEU A 87 -13.18 15.37 9.10
CA LEU A 87 -14.04 14.47 8.33
C LEU A 87 -15.46 15.04 8.22
N PRO A 88 -16.15 14.80 7.09
CA PRO A 88 -17.56 15.12 6.95
C PRO A 88 -18.40 14.29 7.94
N GLU A 89 -19.62 14.74 8.24
CA GLU A 89 -20.50 14.13 9.25
C GLU A 89 -20.77 12.65 8.98
N GLU A 90 -20.86 12.26 7.71
CA GLU A 90 -21.05 10.89 7.23
C GLU A 90 -19.89 9.94 7.59
N LEU A 91 -18.72 10.50 7.88
CA LEU A 91 -17.52 9.77 8.30
C LEU A 91 -17.16 10.02 9.77
N SER A 92 -18.05 10.62 10.56
CA SER A 92 -17.83 10.93 11.99
C SER A 92 -17.53 9.71 12.87
N SER A 93 -17.91 8.50 12.44
CA SER A 93 -17.57 7.25 13.13
C SER A 93 -16.10 6.83 12.96
N PHE A 94 -15.36 7.47 12.06
CA PHE A 94 -13.94 7.24 11.84
C PHE A 94 -13.11 8.32 12.51
N GLN A 95 -12.08 7.89 13.23
CA GLN A 95 -11.13 8.77 13.89
C GLN A 95 -9.77 8.67 13.18
N PRO A 96 -9.35 9.66 12.37
CA PRO A 96 -7.99 9.74 11.88
C PRO A 96 -7.01 9.85 13.05
N THR A 97 -5.86 9.22 12.94
CA THR A 97 -4.88 9.08 14.04
C THR A 97 -3.49 9.52 13.64
N TRP A 98 -3.03 9.19 12.43
CA TRP A 98 -1.68 9.51 11.98
C TRP A 98 -1.60 9.61 10.47
N ARG A 99 -0.70 10.44 9.94
CA ARG A 99 -0.42 10.47 8.50
C ARG A 99 0.59 9.38 8.14
N LEU A 100 0.16 8.39 7.36
CA LEU A 100 1.03 7.30 6.89
C LEU A 100 1.96 7.76 5.76
N GLY A 101 1.47 8.62 4.88
CA GLY A 101 2.27 9.11 3.75
C GLY A 101 1.45 9.96 2.79
N ARG A 102 2.12 10.55 1.80
CA ARG A 102 1.49 11.26 0.68
C ARG A 102 1.94 10.60 -0.61
N GLY A 103 0.98 10.09 -1.37
CA GLY A 103 1.20 9.51 -2.69
C GLY A 103 0.85 10.48 -3.82
N ALA A 104 0.93 10.00 -5.05
CA ALA A 104 0.55 10.78 -6.24
C ALA A 104 -0.94 11.18 -6.24
N PHE A 105 -1.77 10.41 -5.54
CA PHE A 105 -3.22 10.49 -5.59
C PHE A 105 -3.84 11.01 -4.30
N GLY A 106 -3.05 11.62 -3.41
CA GLY A 106 -3.55 12.15 -2.14
C GLY A 106 -2.75 11.70 -0.93
N THR A 107 -3.30 11.98 0.24
CA THR A 107 -2.66 11.72 1.54
C THR A 107 -3.35 10.55 2.22
N VAL A 108 -2.57 9.59 2.73
CA VAL A 108 -3.09 8.44 3.47
C VAL A 108 -2.83 8.62 4.96
N PHE A 109 -3.87 8.38 5.75
CA PHE A 109 -3.88 8.43 7.20
C PHE A 109 -4.26 7.07 7.76
N SER A 110 -3.76 6.72 8.95
CA SER A 110 -4.39 5.67 9.73
C SER A 110 -5.64 6.22 10.39
N ALA A 111 -6.67 5.40 10.48
CA ALA A 111 -7.92 5.72 11.16
C ALA A 111 -8.37 4.54 12.03
N TRP A 112 -9.33 4.79 12.91
CA TRP A 112 -9.99 3.76 13.71
C TRP A 112 -11.50 4.00 13.74
N SER A 113 -12.30 2.95 13.76
CA SER A 113 -13.73 3.01 14.09
C SER A 113 -14.14 1.83 14.96
N GLU A 114 -15.27 1.94 15.65
CA GLU A 114 -15.84 0.84 16.44
C GLU A 114 -16.22 -0.36 15.56
N ASP A 115 -16.79 -0.09 14.38
CA ASP A 115 -17.29 -1.12 13.47
C ASP A 115 -16.19 -1.91 12.74
N HIS A 116 -15.04 -1.28 12.49
CA HIS A 116 -14.00 -1.83 11.62
C HIS A 116 -12.63 -1.96 12.29
N GLY A 117 -12.45 -1.40 13.49
CA GLY A 117 -11.14 -1.32 14.12
C GLY A 117 -10.20 -0.42 13.32
N ASN A 118 -8.95 -0.84 13.13
CA ASN A 118 -7.99 -0.03 12.36
C ASN A 118 -8.32 -0.05 10.87
N CYS A 119 -8.23 1.13 10.26
CA CYS A 119 -8.48 1.37 8.86
C CYS A 119 -7.39 2.27 8.27
N ALA A 120 -7.28 2.31 6.96
CA ALA A 120 -6.56 3.37 6.24
C ALA A 120 -7.58 4.35 5.65
N LEU A 121 -7.35 5.65 5.80
CA LEU A 121 -8.14 6.71 5.20
C LEU A 121 -7.29 7.42 4.16
N LYS A 122 -7.70 7.36 2.89
CA LYS A 122 -7.08 8.15 1.82
C LYS A 122 -7.93 9.38 1.51
N VAL A 123 -7.30 10.54 1.55
CA VAL A 123 -7.90 11.84 1.24
C VAL A 123 -7.36 12.30 -0.12
N VAL A 124 -8.26 12.52 -1.07
CA VAL A 124 -7.97 12.88 -2.46
C VAL A 124 -8.56 14.25 -2.75
N GLU A 125 -7.71 15.26 -2.79
CA GLU A 125 -8.09 16.63 -3.18
C GLU A 125 -8.13 16.72 -4.71
N TYR A 126 -9.22 17.21 -5.26
CA TYR A 126 -9.44 17.34 -6.71
C TYR A 126 -9.96 18.73 -7.12
N GLU A 127 -10.01 19.71 -6.22
CA GLU A 127 -10.48 21.08 -6.47
C GLU A 127 -9.77 21.73 -7.69
N GLU A 128 -8.46 21.53 -7.83
CA GLU A 128 -7.64 22.06 -8.92
C GLU A 128 -7.66 21.19 -10.20
N MET A 129 -8.40 20.08 -10.23
CA MET A 129 -8.43 19.16 -11.37
C MET A 129 -9.47 19.57 -12.42
N GLU A 130 -9.22 19.20 -13.68
CA GLU A 130 -10.19 19.40 -14.75
C GLU A 130 -11.49 18.63 -14.49
N ARG A 131 -12.63 19.21 -14.84
CA ARG A 131 -13.96 18.59 -14.63
C ARG A 131 -14.07 17.19 -15.21
N THR A 132 -13.49 16.94 -16.37
CA THR A 132 -13.46 15.64 -17.03
C THR A 132 -12.76 14.56 -16.20
N ILE A 133 -11.69 14.94 -15.50
CA ILE A 133 -10.94 14.09 -14.57
C ILE A 133 -11.78 13.81 -13.32
N VAL A 134 -12.39 14.86 -12.74
CA VAL A 134 -13.28 14.75 -11.57
C VAL A 134 -14.47 13.84 -11.86
N ASP A 135 -15.11 13.97 -13.03
CA ASP A 135 -16.22 13.12 -13.45
C ASP A 135 -15.79 11.66 -13.62
N SER A 136 -14.56 11.43 -14.07
CA SER A 136 -13.96 10.09 -14.17
C SER A 136 -13.71 9.51 -12.79
N LEU A 137 -13.12 10.30 -11.88
CA LEU A 137 -12.85 9.95 -10.49
C LEU A 137 -14.14 9.55 -9.77
N ARG A 138 -15.20 10.36 -9.87
CA ARG A 138 -16.52 10.08 -9.27
C ARG A 138 -17.14 8.79 -9.79
N ARG A 139 -17.03 8.52 -11.10
CA ARG A 139 -17.50 7.27 -11.70
C ARG A 139 -16.80 6.05 -11.10
N GLU A 140 -15.47 6.09 -10.98
CA GLU A 140 -14.70 4.99 -10.39
C GLU A 140 -15.00 4.84 -8.88
N MET A 141 -15.14 5.94 -8.15
CA MET A 141 -15.51 5.93 -6.72
C MET A 141 -16.88 5.31 -6.46
N GLY A 142 -17.84 5.50 -7.38
CA GLY A 142 -19.18 4.91 -7.25
C GLY A 142 -19.21 3.38 -7.41
N THR A 143 -18.19 2.78 -8.03
CA THR A 143 -18.17 1.34 -8.35
C THR A 143 -17.18 0.55 -7.51
N ILE A 144 -16.08 1.18 -7.08
CA ILE A 144 -15.04 0.57 -6.23
C ILE A 144 -15.61 -0.15 -4.99
N PRO A 145 -16.57 0.39 -4.22
CA PRO A 145 -17.12 -0.27 -3.03
C PRO A 145 -17.81 -1.61 -3.29
N SER A 146 -18.19 -1.90 -4.54
CA SER A 146 -18.82 -3.17 -4.93
C SER A 146 -17.83 -4.30 -5.20
N LEU A 147 -16.53 -4.00 -5.18
CA LEU A 147 -15.47 -4.97 -5.42
C LEU A 147 -15.14 -5.72 -4.14
N GLU A 148 -15.21 -7.04 -4.21
CA GLU A 148 -14.95 -7.94 -3.09
C GLU A 148 -14.17 -9.15 -3.57
N HIS A 149 -12.92 -9.24 -3.12
CA HIS A 149 -12.01 -10.35 -3.42
C HIS A 149 -10.85 -10.36 -2.40
N PRO A 150 -10.36 -11.53 -1.94
CA PRO A 150 -9.31 -11.61 -0.91
C PRO A 150 -7.97 -10.97 -1.28
N HIS A 151 -7.73 -10.71 -2.57
CA HIS A 151 -6.51 -10.10 -3.10
C HIS A 151 -6.77 -8.74 -3.79
N VAL A 152 -7.88 -8.09 -3.47
CA VAL A 152 -8.21 -6.72 -3.94
C VAL A 152 -8.62 -5.91 -2.72
N LEU A 153 -8.05 -4.70 -2.58
CA LEU A 153 -8.25 -3.87 -1.40
C LEU A 153 -9.73 -3.57 -1.19
N ARG A 154 -10.23 -3.90 0.01
CA ARG A 154 -11.61 -3.63 0.41
C ARG A 154 -11.76 -2.19 0.87
N TYR A 155 -12.80 -1.54 0.36
CA TYR A 155 -13.22 -0.20 0.76
C TYR A 155 -14.41 -0.31 1.71
N HIS A 156 -14.25 0.15 2.96
CA HIS A 156 -15.32 0.18 3.95
C HIS A 156 -16.32 1.29 3.67
N ARG A 157 -15.83 2.46 3.25
CA ARG A 157 -16.62 3.64 2.88
C ARG A 157 -15.90 4.43 1.80
N VAL A 158 -16.68 5.03 0.90
CA VAL A 158 -16.20 6.05 -0.03
C VAL A 158 -17.19 7.21 0.07
N HIS A 159 -16.67 8.41 0.31
CA HIS A 159 -17.46 9.63 0.39
C HIS A 159 -16.84 10.68 -0.52
N ASP A 160 -17.67 11.30 -1.33
CA ASP A 160 -17.29 12.41 -2.20
C ASP A 160 -17.89 13.69 -1.61
N ASP A 161 -17.06 14.70 -1.38
CA ASP A 161 -17.43 16.02 -0.86
C ASP A 161 -17.13 17.08 -1.95
N PRO A 162 -18.09 17.34 -2.86
CA PRO A 162 -17.95 18.29 -3.94
C PRO A 162 -17.72 19.73 -3.48
N ASP A 163 -18.28 20.11 -2.32
CA ASP A 163 -18.23 21.48 -1.82
C ASP A 163 -16.82 21.85 -1.38
N ASN A 164 -16.08 20.87 -0.83
CA ASN A 164 -14.66 21.00 -0.49
C ASN A 164 -13.72 20.41 -1.56
N GLY A 165 -14.24 19.98 -2.72
CA GLY A 165 -13.46 19.39 -3.79
C GLY A 165 -12.59 18.21 -3.35
N THR A 166 -13.09 17.37 -2.44
CA THR A 166 -12.30 16.35 -1.74
C THR A 166 -13.05 15.03 -1.68
N ALA A 167 -12.35 13.91 -1.89
CA ALA A 167 -12.88 12.58 -1.68
C ALA A 167 -12.15 11.83 -0.57
N TYR A 168 -12.90 11.02 0.17
CA TYR A 168 -12.45 10.25 1.31
C TYR A 168 -12.71 8.77 1.06
N LEU A 169 -11.65 7.95 1.09
CA LEU A 169 -11.72 6.53 0.88
C LEU A 169 -11.23 5.82 2.15
N VAL A 170 -12.16 5.23 2.89
CA VAL A 170 -11.85 4.38 4.05
C VAL A 170 -11.68 2.95 3.56
N MET A 171 -10.51 2.39 3.84
CA MET A 171 -10.03 1.11 3.33
C MET A 171 -9.64 0.21 4.49
N GLU A 172 -9.59 -1.09 4.24
CA GLU A 172 -9.03 -2.04 5.20
C GLU A 172 -7.57 -1.71 5.53
N TRP A 173 -7.15 -2.09 6.73
CA TRP A 173 -5.77 -1.89 7.18
C TRP A 173 -4.83 -2.96 6.61
N CYS A 174 -3.79 -2.51 5.91
CA CYS A 174 -2.66 -3.34 5.51
C CYS A 174 -1.42 -3.00 6.37
N SER A 175 -0.64 -4.02 6.68
CA SER A 175 0.52 -3.93 7.57
C SER A 175 1.72 -3.23 6.93
N GLY A 176 1.82 -3.29 5.59
CA GLY A 176 2.87 -2.66 4.79
C GLY A 176 2.63 -2.89 3.31
N THR A 177 3.67 -2.68 2.50
CA THR A 177 3.65 -2.94 1.05
C THR A 177 4.69 -3.97 0.65
N LEU A 178 4.54 -4.57 -0.53
CA LEU A 178 5.54 -5.46 -1.11
C LEU A 178 6.86 -4.70 -1.35
N LEU A 179 6.81 -3.39 -1.62
CA LEU A 179 8.01 -2.55 -1.72
C LEU A 179 8.80 -2.52 -0.41
N ASP A 180 8.12 -2.38 0.72
CA ASP A 180 8.77 -2.36 2.04
C ASP A 180 9.43 -3.71 2.33
N GLU A 181 8.75 -4.81 1.99
CA GLU A 181 9.27 -6.16 2.15
C GLU A 181 10.50 -6.42 1.28
N VAL A 182 10.45 -6.06 -0.02
CA VAL A 182 11.58 -6.20 -0.96
C VAL A 182 12.80 -5.42 -0.48
N ARG A 183 12.60 -4.16 -0.06
CA ARG A 183 13.70 -3.31 0.45
C ARG A 183 14.30 -3.87 1.73
N GLY A 184 13.46 -4.20 2.70
CA GLY A 184 13.91 -4.72 3.98
C GLY A 184 14.69 -6.03 3.82
N ARG A 185 14.24 -6.92 2.95
CA ARG A 185 14.96 -8.17 2.61
C ARG A 185 16.28 -7.92 1.90
N GLY A 186 16.30 -6.97 0.95
CA GLY A 186 17.53 -6.54 0.28
C GLY A 186 18.59 -6.05 1.27
N GLU A 187 18.20 -5.22 2.24
CA GLU A 187 19.10 -4.73 3.30
C GLU A 187 19.63 -5.84 4.22
N ARG A 188 18.82 -6.88 4.48
CA ARG A 188 19.21 -8.04 5.29
C ARG A 188 19.96 -9.11 4.50
N GLY A 189 20.03 -9.00 3.17
CA GLY A 189 20.59 -10.04 2.31
C GLY A 189 19.76 -11.33 2.30
N GLU A 190 18.44 -11.22 2.49
CA GLU A 190 17.51 -12.34 2.58
C GLU A 190 16.69 -12.48 1.28
N PRO A 191 17.13 -13.27 0.29
CA PRO A 191 16.37 -13.43 -0.95
C PRO A 191 15.04 -14.13 -0.73
N PHE A 192 14.06 -13.83 -1.58
CA PHE A 192 12.81 -14.62 -1.63
C PHE A 192 13.10 -16.03 -2.12
N ARG A 193 12.51 -17.01 -1.41
CA ARG A 193 12.49 -18.41 -1.83
C ARG A 193 11.46 -18.61 -2.95
N ASP A 194 11.63 -19.67 -3.73
CA ASP A 194 10.76 -19.93 -4.88
C ASP A 194 9.28 -20.08 -4.48
N ASP A 195 9.00 -20.72 -3.34
CA ASP A 195 7.64 -20.86 -2.80
C ASP A 195 7.00 -19.52 -2.45
N GLU A 196 7.79 -18.57 -1.95
CA GLU A 196 7.33 -17.21 -1.65
C GLU A 196 7.04 -16.43 -2.94
N VAL A 197 7.91 -16.54 -3.95
CA VAL A 197 7.69 -15.90 -5.27
C VAL A 197 6.42 -16.45 -5.92
N TRP A 198 6.26 -17.78 -5.95
CA TRP A 198 5.05 -18.43 -6.48
C TRP A 198 3.80 -17.98 -5.76
N ARG A 199 3.84 -17.91 -4.41
CA ARG A 199 2.71 -17.40 -3.62
C ARG A 199 2.36 -15.97 -4.02
N CYS A 200 3.33 -15.06 -4.07
CA CYS A 200 3.08 -13.67 -4.47
C CYS A 200 2.48 -13.58 -5.88
N LEU A 201 3.04 -14.30 -6.86
CA LEU A 201 2.50 -14.34 -8.23
C LEU A 201 1.07 -14.88 -8.27
N ARG A 202 0.78 -15.96 -7.54
CA ARG A 202 -0.56 -16.56 -7.45
C ARG A 202 -1.58 -15.57 -6.88
N GLU A 203 -1.24 -14.93 -5.77
CA GLU A 203 -2.14 -14.00 -5.08
C GLU A 203 -2.41 -12.73 -5.90
N MET A 204 -1.36 -12.15 -6.51
CA MET A 204 -1.51 -11.03 -7.45
C MET A 204 -2.32 -11.42 -8.68
N ALA A 205 -2.05 -12.59 -9.29
CA ALA A 205 -2.78 -13.08 -10.44
C ALA A 205 -4.26 -13.33 -10.13
N SER A 206 -4.57 -13.83 -8.93
CA SER A 206 -5.93 -14.00 -8.44
C SER A 206 -6.69 -12.67 -8.36
N GLY A 207 -6.09 -11.64 -7.75
CA GLY A 207 -6.68 -10.30 -7.72
C GLY A 207 -6.86 -9.67 -9.10
N LEU A 208 -5.85 -9.79 -9.98
CA LEU A 208 -5.92 -9.27 -11.34
C LEU A 208 -6.99 -9.98 -12.19
N ALA A 209 -7.09 -11.31 -12.09
CA ALA A 209 -8.10 -12.08 -12.82
C ALA A 209 -9.52 -11.60 -12.46
N TYR A 210 -9.78 -11.38 -11.17
CA TYR A 210 -11.05 -10.83 -10.69
C TYR A 210 -11.31 -9.41 -11.24
N LEU A 211 -10.34 -8.50 -11.12
CA LEU A 211 -10.48 -7.12 -11.63
C LEU A 211 -10.74 -7.12 -13.14
N HIS A 212 -9.99 -7.93 -13.89
CA HIS A 212 -10.11 -8.05 -15.35
C HIS A 212 -11.48 -8.60 -15.77
N GLU A 213 -12.04 -9.55 -15.03
CA GLU A 213 -13.41 -10.05 -15.24
C GLU A 213 -14.46 -8.95 -15.03
N LYS A 214 -14.25 -8.11 -14.01
CA LYS A 214 -15.07 -6.91 -13.75
C LYS A 214 -14.77 -5.73 -14.68
N ARG A 215 -13.92 -5.92 -15.70
CA ARG A 215 -13.49 -4.91 -16.70
C ARG A 215 -12.67 -3.75 -16.11
N TYR A 216 -12.03 -3.96 -14.97
CA TYR A 216 -10.99 -3.08 -14.43
C TYR A 216 -9.62 -3.49 -14.97
N VAL A 217 -8.79 -2.50 -15.24
CA VAL A 217 -7.36 -2.67 -15.54
C VAL A 217 -6.63 -1.79 -14.54
N HIS A 218 -5.64 -2.33 -13.84
CA HIS A 218 -4.99 -1.64 -12.72
C HIS A 218 -4.11 -0.48 -13.20
N ARG A 219 -3.31 -0.65 -14.26
CA ARG A 219 -2.50 0.37 -14.95
C ARG A 219 -1.33 1.00 -14.18
N ASP A 220 -1.31 0.91 -12.86
CA ASP A 220 -0.22 1.40 -12.00
C ASP A 220 0.26 0.29 -11.06
N LEU A 221 0.30 -0.95 -11.54
CA LEU A 221 0.74 -2.08 -10.73
C LEU A 221 2.27 -1.99 -10.51
N LYS A 222 2.68 -1.97 -9.23
CA LYS A 222 4.07 -1.90 -8.76
C LYS A 222 4.13 -2.35 -7.29
N PRO A 223 5.32 -2.65 -6.72
CA PRO A 223 5.42 -3.18 -5.36
C PRO A 223 4.79 -2.27 -4.30
N GLY A 224 4.81 -0.94 -4.49
CA GLY A 224 4.18 0.01 -3.57
C GLY A 224 2.65 0.01 -3.59
N ASN A 225 2.03 -0.55 -4.63
CA ASN A 225 0.58 -0.71 -4.78
C ASN A 225 0.11 -2.15 -4.53
N VAL A 226 1.04 -3.07 -4.22
CA VAL A 226 0.73 -4.40 -3.70
C VAL A 226 0.89 -4.34 -2.18
N LEU A 227 -0.23 -4.26 -1.49
CA LEU A 227 -0.29 -4.16 -0.04
C LEU A 227 -0.17 -5.55 0.60
N LEU A 228 0.27 -5.60 1.85
CA LEU A 228 0.34 -6.81 2.65
C LEU A 228 -0.70 -6.77 3.76
N SER A 229 -1.67 -7.68 3.72
CA SER A 229 -2.65 -7.84 4.80
C SER A 229 -1.96 -8.27 6.11
N SER A 230 -2.69 -8.22 7.22
CA SER A 230 -2.17 -8.64 8.53
C SER A 230 -1.79 -10.12 8.62
N ASP A 231 -2.34 -10.97 7.74
CA ASP A 231 -1.96 -12.38 7.61
C ASP A 231 -0.92 -12.64 6.51
N GLY A 232 -0.37 -11.58 5.91
CA GLY A 232 0.75 -11.65 4.97
C GLY A 232 0.38 -11.99 3.52
N ARG A 233 -0.90 -11.90 3.16
CA ARG A 233 -1.36 -12.04 1.77
C ARG A 233 -1.12 -10.76 0.98
N CYS A 234 -0.84 -10.89 -0.31
CA CYS A 234 -0.81 -9.77 -1.24
C CYS A 234 -2.24 -9.29 -1.55
N VAL A 235 -2.43 -7.97 -1.50
CA VAL A 235 -3.69 -7.29 -1.77
C VAL A 235 -3.44 -6.15 -2.76
N LEU A 236 -4.13 -6.14 -3.90
CA LEU A 236 -3.97 -5.10 -4.91
C LEU A 236 -4.70 -3.82 -4.49
N GLY A 237 -3.98 -2.70 -4.37
CA GLY A 237 -4.50 -1.38 -4.02
C GLY A 237 -4.33 -0.35 -5.14
N ASP A 238 -4.97 0.82 -5.01
CA ASP A 238 -4.79 1.97 -5.91
C ASP A 238 -5.11 1.75 -7.41
N PHE A 239 -5.90 0.73 -7.74
CA PHE A 239 -6.23 0.33 -9.12
C PHE A 239 -7.30 1.19 -9.84
N GLY A 240 -8.14 1.93 -9.12
CA GLY A 240 -9.23 2.74 -9.72
C GLY A 240 -8.86 4.22 -9.96
N LEU A 241 -7.99 4.79 -9.13
CA LEU A 241 -7.62 6.21 -9.19
C LEU A 241 -6.69 6.52 -10.38
N ALA A 242 -5.77 5.60 -10.71
CA ALA A 242 -4.85 5.76 -11.84
C ALA A 242 -5.58 5.88 -13.18
N ARG A 243 -6.67 5.13 -13.37
CA ARG A 243 -7.52 5.20 -14.56
C ARG A 243 -8.27 6.54 -14.65
N ALA A 244 -8.81 7.03 -13.54
CA ALA A 244 -9.55 8.28 -13.50
C ALA A 244 -8.67 9.49 -13.86
N LEU A 245 -7.42 9.48 -13.39
CA LEU A 245 -6.48 10.59 -13.51
C LEU A 245 -5.71 10.60 -14.86
N GLY A 246 -5.84 9.55 -15.67
CA GLY A 246 -5.34 9.50 -17.05
C GLY A 246 -3.89 9.98 -17.21
N ASP A 247 -3.61 10.71 -18.31
CA ASP A 247 -2.29 11.27 -18.64
C ASP A 247 -1.80 12.33 -17.63
N SER A 248 -2.69 12.95 -16.85
CA SER A 248 -2.33 13.91 -15.80
C SER A 248 -1.54 13.25 -14.65
N SER A 249 -1.67 11.93 -14.49
CA SER A 249 -0.85 11.14 -13.56
C SER A 249 0.55 10.83 -14.11
N ARG A 250 0.73 10.77 -15.44
CA ARG A 250 2.02 10.48 -16.09
C ARG A 250 3.04 11.59 -15.83
N THR A 251 2.61 12.86 -15.80
CA THR A 251 3.49 14.00 -15.51
C THR A 251 4.00 14.03 -14.06
N LYS A 252 3.31 13.34 -13.14
CA LYS A 252 3.71 13.17 -11.73
C LYS A 252 4.35 11.80 -11.45
N THR A 253 4.56 10.98 -12.47
CA THR A 253 5.09 9.62 -12.32
C THR A 253 6.59 9.67 -12.01
N THR A 254 6.97 9.13 -10.86
CA THR A 254 8.38 9.03 -10.43
C THR A 254 9.17 8.11 -11.37
N ALA A 255 10.44 8.43 -11.63
CA ALA A 255 11.30 7.71 -12.57
C ALA A 255 11.32 6.17 -12.36
N GLY A 256 11.24 5.70 -11.11
CA GLY A 256 11.21 4.27 -10.80
C GLY A 256 9.92 3.54 -11.21
N THR A 257 8.78 4.24 -11.29
CA THR A 257 7.49 3.65 -11.69
C THR A 257 7.46 3.30 -13.18
N LEU A 258 8.18 4.07 -14.02
CA LEU A 258 8.25 3.85 -15.46
C LEU A 258 8.81 2.47 -15.83
N LEU A 259 9.62 1.87 -14.95
CA LEU A 259 10.26 0.59 -15.21
C LEU A 259 9.32 -0.62 -15.06
N TYR A 260 8.14 -0.42 -14.45
CA TYR A 260 7.08 -1.43 -14.35
C TYR A 260 6.07 -1.35 -15.51
N MET A 261 6.10 -0.26 -16.29
CA MET A 261 5.15 -0.06 -17.39
C MET A 261 5.53 -0.89 -18.63
N ALA A 262 4.50 -1.39 -19.30
CA ALA A 262 4.65 -2.22 -20.50
C ALA A 262 5.17 -1.42 -21.71
N PRO A 263 5.84 -2.06 -22.70
CA PRO A 263 6.42 -1.38 -23.86
C PRO A 263 5.40 -0.56 -24.66
N GLU A 264 4.19 -1.08 -24.85
CA GLU A 264 3.10 -0.42 -25.57
C GLU A 264 2.60 0.86 -24.88
N ILE A 265 2.75 0.97 -23.56
CA ILE A 265 2.44 2.21 -22.83
C ILE A 265 3.49 3.28 -23.18
N HIS A 266 4.77 2.91 -23.22
CA HIS A 266 5.86 3.83 -23.58
C HIS A 266 5.83 4.26 -25.05
N ARG A 267 5.29 3.41 -25.93
CA ARG A 267 5.07 3.72 -27.35
C ARG A 267 3.78 4.50 -27.61
N GLU A 268 3.00 4.79 -26.57
CA GLU A 268 1.70 5.47 -26.68
C GLU A 268 0.71 4.72 -27.60
N GLU A 269 0.84 3.40 -27.63
CA GLU A 269 -0.02 2.50 -28.37
C GLU A 269 -1.29 2.21 -27.57
N ARG A 270 -2.30 1.65 -28.25
CA ARG A 270 -3.48 1.13 -27.56
C ARG A 270 -3.07 -0.09 -26.74
N TYR A 271 -3.44 -0.08 -25.48
CA TYR A 271 -3.16 -1.16 -24.54
C TYR A 271 -4.44 -1.69 -23.90
N ASP A 272 -4.36 -2.90 -23.35
CA ASP A 272 -5.45 -3.57 -22.65
C ASP A 272 -4.99 -4.11 -21.28
N LYS A 273 -5.70 -5.10 -20.74
CA LYS A 273 -5.41 -5.70 -19.44
C LYS A 273 -4.05 -6.43 -19.34
N SER A 274 -3.42 -6.75 -20.47
CA SER A 274 -2.11 -7.41 -20.53
C SER A 274 -0.96 -6.56 -19.97
N VAL A 275 -1.13 -5.24 -19.83
CA VAL A 275 -0.15 -4.36 -19.18
C VAL A 275 0.05 -4.69 -17.71
N ASP A 276 -1.01 -5.13 -17.03
CA ASP A 276 -0.92 -5.54 -15.63
C ASP A 276 -0.13 -6.84 -15.48
N VAL A 277 -0.22 -7.74 -16.48
CA VAL A 277 0.57 -8.99 -16.52
C VAL A 277 2.05 -8.68 -16.73
N TRP A 278 2.38 -7.73 -17.61
CA TRP A 278 3.75 -7.25 -17.76
C TRP A 278 4.31 -6.73 -16.43
N ALA A 279 3.59 -5.83 -15.77
CA ALA A 279 4.00 -5.26 -14.49
C ALA A 279 4.18 -6.34 -13.41
N MET A 280 3.29 -7.33 -13.38
CA MET A 280 3.43 -8.50 -12.50
C MET A 280 4.68 -9.33 -12.84
N GLY A 281 5.08 -9.41 -14.12
CA GLY A 281 6.29 -10.10 -14.57
C GLY A 281 7.56 -9.37 -14.14
N VAL A 282 7.55 -8.04 -14.21
CA VAL A 282 8.63 -7.20 -13.70
C VAL A 282 8.81 -7.42 -12.20
N MET A 283 7.72 -7.43 -11.43
CA MET A 283 7.76 -7.74 -9.99
C MET A 283 8.23 -9.17 -9.72
N GLY A 284 7.76 -10.17 -10.49
CA GLY A 284 8.22 -11.55 -10.36
C GLY A 284 9.74 -11.68 -10.55
N TYR A 285 10.29 -11.00 -11.55
CA TYR A 285 11.73 -10.93 -11.77
C TYR A 285 12.47 -10.24 -10.61
N GLU A 286 11.94 -9.13 -10.11
CA GLU A 286 12.52 -8.38 -8.98
C GLU A 286 12.52 -9.22 -7.69
N LEU A 287 11.45 -9.95 -7.39
CA LEU A 287 11.41 -10.87 -6.26
C LEU A 287 12.47 -11.97 -6.37
N CYS A 288 12.76 -12.44 -7.59
CA CYS A 288 13.78 -13.46 -7.81
C CYS A 288 15.22 -12.95 -7.66
N THR A 289 15.48 -11.68 -7.97
CA THR A 289 16.84 -11.16 -8.20
C THR A 289 17.22 -9.94 -7.34
N HIS A 290 16.25 -9.32 -6.67
CA HIS A 290 16.34 -7.99 -6.06
C HIS A 290 16.76 -6.87 -7.03
N ALA A 291 16.63 -7.10 -8.34
CA ALA A 291 16.93 -6.13 -9.38
C ALA A 291 15.80 -6.08 -10.41
N LEU A 292 15.64 -4.95 -11.08
CA LEU A 292 14.68 -4.86 -12.18
C LEU A 292 15.23 -5.52 -13.45
N PRO A 293 14.37 -6.14 -14.28
CA PRO A 293 14.79 -6.78 -15.53
C PRO A 293 15.32 -5.77 -16.56
N PHE A 294 14.87 -4.51 -16.50
CA PHE A 294 15.25 -3.49 -17.47
C PHE A 294 15.77 -2.24 -16.76
N ARG A 295 16.94 -1.76 -17.20
CA ARG A 295 17.62 -0.58 -16.62
C ARG A 295 17.00 0.77 -16.99
N ASN A 296 16.27 0.82 -18.11
CA ASN A 296 15.65 2.04 -18.64
C ASN A 296 14.56 1.71 -19.66
N VAL A 297 13.83 2.75 -20.12
CA VAL A 297 12.73 2.63 -21.09
C VAL A 297 13.20 2.07 -22.44
N VAL A 298 14.41 2.39 -22.89
CA VAL A 298 14.96 1.86 -24.15
C VAL A 298 15.10 0.34 -24.07
N ALA A 299 15.64 -0.19 -22.96
CA ALA A 299 15.71 -1.63 -22.73
C ALA A 299 14.32 -2.30 -22.64
N ILE A 300 13.33 -1.62 -22.05
CA ILE A 300 11.94 -2.09 -22.04
C ILE A 300 11.39 -2.24 -23.46
N ILE A 301 11.73 -1.33 -24.37
CA ILE A 301 11.23 -1.33 -25.74
C ILE A 301 11.98 -2.33 -26.63
N GLU A 302 13.30 -2.44 -26.48
CA GLU A 302 14.19 -3.08 -27.47
C GLU A 302 14.81 -4.40 -27.00
N GLU A 303 15.07 -4.58 -25.70
CA GLU A 303 15.87 -5.72 -25.21
C GLU A 303 15.03 -7.01 -25.19
N THR A 304 15.41 -7.97 -26.03
CA THR A 304 14.76 -9.29 -26.17
C THR A 304 15.80 -10.41 -26.32
N PRO A 305 15.62 -11.57 -25.67
CA PRO A 305 14.61 -11.86 -24.65
C PRO A 305 14.84 -11.05 -23.36
N ALA A 306 13.88 -11.07 -22.43
CA ALA A 306 14.12 -10.54 -21.08
C ALA A 306 15.30 -11.29 -20.42
N PRO A 307 16.03 -10.67 -19.47
CA PRO A 307 17.15 -11.33 -18.80
C PRO A 307 16.76 -12.67 -18.17
N SER A 308 17.69 -13.63 -18.19
CA SER A 308 17.48 -14.97 -17.64
C SER A 308 17.46 -14.94 -16.12
N LEU A 309 16.61 -15.79 -15.53
CA LEU A 309 16.60 -16.09 -14.10
C LEU A 309 17.47 -17.32 -13.82
N GLU A 310 18.78 -17.16 -13.97
CA GLU A 310 19.73 -18.26 -13.74
C GLU A 310 19.63 -18.80 -12.30
N GLY A 311 19.62 -20.13 -12.17
CA GLY A 311 19.53 -20.81 -10.87
C GLY A 311 18.13 -20.93 -10.28
N ARG A 312 17.08 -20.42 -10.95
CA ARG A 312 15.67 -20.61 -10.55
C ARG A 312 15.03 -21.78 -11.32
N PRO A 313 13.93 -22.37 -10.82
CA PRO A 313 13.21 -23.44 -11.51
C PRO A 313 12.78 -23.01 -12.91
N SER A 314 12.95 -23.90 -13.89
CA SER A 314 12.63 -23.60 -15.29
C SER A 314 11.19 -23.12 -15.47
N GLU A 315 10.24 -23.72 -14.75
CA GLU A 315 8.82 -23.37 -14.87
C GLU A 315 8.49 -21.94 -14.43
N LEU A 316 9.17 -21.45 -13.37
CA LEU A 316 9.04 -20.09 -12.84
C LEU A 316 9.69 -19.10 -13.80
N ALA A 317 10.91 -19.41 -14.24
CA ALA A 317 11.64 -18.60 -15.21
C ALA A 317 10.86 -18.46 -16.53
N ASP A 318 10.31 -19.55 -17.05
CA ASP A 318 9.51 -19.58 -18.27
C ASP A 318 8.22 -18.77 -18.14
N LEU A 319 7.55 -18.86 -16.99
CA LEU A 319 6.34 -18.07 -16.72
C LEU A 319 6.65 -16.57 -16.71
N ILE A 320 7.66 -16.14 -15.93
CA ILE A 320 8.06 -14.74 -15.84
C ILE A 320 8.52 -14.23 -17.22
N SER A 321 9.29 -15.03 -17.96
CA SER A 321 9.73 -14.69 -19.32
C SER A 321 8.55 -14.43 -20.27
N ARG A 322 7.54 -15.31 -20.25
CA ARG A 322 6.30 -15.13 -21.06
C ARG A 322 5.49 -13.90 -20.64
N MET A 323 5.46 -13.57 -19.36
CA MET A 323 4.80 -12.33 -18.88
C MET A 323 5.52 -11.08 -19.38
N LEU A 324 6.84 -11.17 -19.62
CA LEU A 324 7.70 -10.12 -20.15
C LEU A 324 7.84 -10.16 -21.69
N SER A 325 6.93 -10.85 -22.40
CA SER A 325 6.85 -10.79 -23.87
C SER A 325 6.53 -9.37 -24.35
N LYS A 326 7.25 -8.89 -25.37
CA LYS A 326 7.03 -7.54 -25.92
C LYS A 326 5.70 -7.42 -26.66
N ASP A 327 5.29 -8.46 -27.41
CA ASP A 327 3.94 -8.53 -27.97
C ASP A 327 2.95 -8.86 -26.85
N PRO A 328 1.96 -7.98 -26.58
CA PRO A 328 0.95 -8.22 -25.56
C PRO A 328 0.16 -9.53 -25.74
N LYS A 329 0.04 -10.04 -26.97
CA LYS A 329 -0.70 -11.27 -27.29
C LYS A 329 0.03 -12.54 -26.85
N ASP A 330 1.35 -12.48 -26.72
CA ASP A 330 2.17 -13.61 -26.30
C ASP A 330 2.22 -13.75 -24.77
N ARG A 331 1.71 -12.74 -24.05
CA ARG A 331 1.61 -12.77 -22.59
C ARG A 331 0.44 -13.66 -22.16
N PRO A 332 0.60 -14.49 -21.10
CA PRO A 332 -0.54 -15.16 -20.50
C PRO A 332 -1.52 -14.14 -19.93
N THR A 333 -2.78 -14.49 -19.84
CA THR A 333 -3.76 -13.75 -19.05
C THR A 333 -3.51 -13.95 -17.55
N ALA A 334 -3.99 -13.03 -16.71
CA ALA A 334 -3.90 -13.20 -15.25
C ALA A 334 -4.51 -14.53 -14.76
N ARG A 335 -5.55 -15.03 -15.44
CA ARG A 335 -6.16 -16.32 -15.13
C ARG A 335 -5.25 -17.51 -15.46
N GLU A 336 -4.56 -17.48 -16.60
CA GLU A 336 -3.59 -18.51 -16.96
C GLU A 336 -2.36 -18.49 -16.03
N VAL A 337 -1.92 -17.30 -15.57
CA VAL A 337 -0.88 -17.19 -14.53
C VAL A 337 -1.35 -17.84 -13.24
N LEU A 338 -2.58 -17.56 -12.79
CA LEU A 338 -3.17 -18.16 -11.59
C LEU A 338 -3.24 -19.69 -11.70
N GLU A 339 -3.71 -20.22 -12.83
CA GLU A 339 -3.81 -21.67 -13.06
C GLU A 339 -2.44 -22.35 -13.05
N LYS A 340 -1.39 -21.69 -13.59
CA LYS A 340 -0.02 -22.22 -13.57
C LYS A 340 0.66 -22.11 -12.21
N ALA A 341 0.27 -21.14 -11.39
CA ALA A 341 0.84 -20.91 -10.05
C ALA A 341 0.11 -21.65 -8.91
N SER A 342 -0.93 -22.43 -9.23
CA SER A 342 -1.83 -23.08 -8.26
C SER A 342 -1.25 -24.33 -7.62
#